data_AF-A0A327JYR0-F1
#
_entry.id   AF-A0A327JYR0-F1
#
_cell.length_a   1.000
_cell.length_b   1.000
_cell.length_c   1.000
_cell.angle_alpha   90.00
_cell.angle_beta   90.00
_cell.angle_gamma   90.00
#
_symmetry.space_group_name_H-M   'P 1'
#
loop_
_entity.id
_entity.type
_entity.pdbx_description
1 polymer ?
#
loop_
_entity_poly.entity_id
_entity_poly.type
_entity_poly.pdbx_seq_one_letter_code
_entity_poly.pdbx_strand_id
1 'polypeptide(L)' 'FWSVGRKIEVKRLDLRPQAAEITAQEMLTKDRIALRVTLTAFRRIVDPERLVAAVPDVDAWLYRLVQFAIRDAVASRTL' A
#
# COMPACT_ATOMS: atom_id res chain seq x y z
N PHE A 1 16.67 -12.03 42.17
CA PHE A 1 15.53 -11.65 41.32
C PHE A 1 15.89 -11.94 39.87
N TRP A 2 15.16 -12.82 39.17
CA TRP A 2 15.49 -13.22 37.79
C TRP A 2 14.66 -12.39 36.81
N SER A 3 15.33 -11.63 35.94
CA SER A 3 14.65 -10.95 34.83
C SER A 3 14.75 -11.83 33.60
N VAL A 4 13.62 -12.39 33.16
CA VAL A 4 13.56 -13.15 31.90
C VAL A 4 13.59 -12.13 30.77
N GLY A 5 14.81 -11.80 30.29
CA GLY A 5 15.07 -10.75 29.28
C GLY A 5 14.58 -11.05 27.86
N ARG A 6 13.63 -11.98 27.68
CA ARG A 6 13.14 -12.36 26.35
C ARG A 6 11.78 -11.72 26.08
N LYS A 7 11.78 -10.67 25.26
CA LYS A 7 10.55 -10.06 24.73
C LYS A 7 10.05 -10.93 23.57
N ILE A 8 8.90 -11.58 23.75
CA ILE A 8 8.20 -12.31 22.69
C ILE A 8 7.18 -11.36 22.09
N GLU A 9 7.25 -11.13 20.78
CA GLU A 9 6.28 -10.35 20.03
C GLU A 9 5.55 -11.27 19.04
N VAL A 10 4.22 -11.20 19.02
CA VAL A 10 3.37 -11.96 18.10
C VAL A 10 2.65 -10.97 17.19
N LYS A 11 2.92 -11.02 15.89
CA LYS A 11 2.19 -10.26 14.89
C LYS A 11 1.09 -11.10 14.26
N ARG A 12 -0.14 -10.59 14.27
CA ARG A 12 -1.27 -11.22 13.58
C ARG A 12 -1.44 -10.58 12.21
N LEU A 13 -1.61 -11.40 11.18
CA LEU A 13 -1.84 -10.96 9.81
C LEU A 13 -3.10 -11.62 9.26
N ASP A 14 -3.93 -10.85 8.56
CA ASP A 14 -5.09 -11.37 7.85
C ASP A 14 -4.71 -11.72 6.41
N LEU A 15 -4.85 -13.00 6.06
CA LEU A 15 -4.49 -13.55 4.76
C LEU A 15 -5.64 -13.50 3.73
N ARG A 16 -6.82 -13.02 4.13
CA ARG A 16 -7.95 -12.87 3.21
C ARG A 16 -7.73 -11.67 2.27
N PRO A 17 -8.34 -11.68 1.07
CA PRO A 17 -8.41 -10.49 0.23
C PRO A 17 -8.97 -9.30 1.02
N GLN A 18 -8.27 -8.18 0.94
CA GLN A 18 -8.64 -6.94 1.60
C GLN A 18 -8.61 -5.81 0.59
N ALA A 19 -9.62 -4.94 0.67
CA ALA A 19 -9.67 -3.70 -0.09
C ALA A 19 -8.86 -2.63 0.66
N ALA A 20 -8.04 -1.91 -0.09
CA ALA A 20 -7.40 -0.67 0.32
C ALA A 20 -7.99 0.44 -0.53
N GLU A 21 -8.59 1.43 0.12
CA GLU A 21 -9.01 2.65 -0.55
C GLU A 21 -7.83 3.61 -0.65
N ILE A 22 -7.61 4.10 -1.86
CA ILE A 22 -6.59 5.11 -2.13
C ILE A 22 -7.33 6.42 -2.35
N THR A 23 -7.20 7.31 -1.37
CA THR A 23 -7.90 8.60 -1.33
C THR A 23 -7.52 9.47 -2.53
N ALA A 24 -8.51 10.24 -2.97
CA ALA A 24 -8.48 11.12 -4.12
C ALA A 24 -7.18 11.93 -4.24
N GLN A 25 -6.39 11.60 -5.25
CA GLN A 25 -5.16 12.32 -5.59
C GLN A 25 -5.43 13.26 -6.76
N GLU A 26 -5.03 14.52 -6.62
CA GLU A 26 -5.01 15.47 -7.74
C GLU A 26 -3.71 15.27 -8.54
N MET A 27 -3.87 15.13 -9.85
CA MET A 27 -2.76 14.94 -10.77
C MET A 27 -3.06 15.56 -12.12
N LEU A 28 -2.00 15.94 -12.82
CA LEU A 28 -2.08 16.50 -14.16
C LEU A 28 -1.83 15.39 -15.17
N THR A 29 -2.66 15.36 -16.20
CA THR A 29 -2.39 14.62 -17.44
C THR A 29 -1.27 15.30 -18.23
N LYS A 30 -0.85 14.66 -19.33
CA LYS A 30 0.17 15.22 -20.24
C LYS A 30 -0.21 16.60 -20.77
N ASP A 31 -1.50 16.83 -21.00
CA ASP A 31 -2.05 18.09 -21.55
C ASP A 31 -2.38 19.11 -20.46
N ARG A 32 -1.86 18.91 -19.24
CA ARG A 32 -2.08 19.78 -18.06
C ARG A 32 -3.55 19.87 -17.62
N ILE A 33 -4.37 18.89 -17.98
CA ILE A 33 -5.73 18.77 -17.45
C ILE A 33 -5.66 18.16 -16.06
N ALA A 34 -6.24 18.85 -15.08
CA ALA A 34 -6.32 18.38 -13.70
C ALA A 34 -7.40 17.28 -13.57
N LEU A 35 -7.00 16.14 -13.02
CA LEU A 35 -7.88 15.03 -12.68
C LEU A 35 -7.82 14.73 -11.19
N ARG A 36 -8.98 14.40 -10.64
CA ARG A 36 -9.12 13.87 -9.29
C ARG A 36 -9.56 12.41 -9.40
N VAL A 37 -8.69 11.50 -8.97
CA VAL A 37 -8.94 10.05 -9.11
C VAL A 37 -8.99 9.40 -7.73
N THR A 38 -10.09 8.70 -7.45
CA THR A 38 -10.23 7.78 -6.32
C THR A 38 -10.22 6.36 -6.86
N LEU A 39 -9.50 5.45 -6.20
CA LEU A 39 -9.41 4.06 -6.63
C LEU A 39 -9.38 3.11 -5.44
N THR A 40 -9.78 1.87 -5.69
CA THR A 40 -9.75 0.78 -4.71
C THR A 40 -8.80 -0.29 -5.22
N ALA A 41 -7.79 -0.64 -4.41
CA ALA A 41 -6.88 -1.73 -4.68
C ALA A 41 -7.26 -2.95 -3.83
N PHE A 42 -7.15 -4.15 -4.39
CA PHE A 42 -7.36 -5.39 -3.65
C PHE A 42 -6.03 -6.10 -3.45
N ARG A 43 -5.71 -6.48 -2.20
CA ARG A 43 -4.51 -7.25 -1.86
C ARG A 43 -4.84 -8.52 -1.12
N ARG A 44 -4.00 -9.53 -1.27
CA ARG A 44 -4.01 -10.76 -0.45
C ARG A 44 -2.57 -11.11 -0.08
N ILE A 45 -2.33 -11.39 1.20
CA ILE A 45 -1.01 -11.83 1.65
C ILE A 45 -0.86 -13.32 1.28
N VAL A 46 0.17 -13.64 0.49
CA VAL A 46 0.48 -15.01 0.07
C VAL A 46 1.60 -15.62 0.91
N ASP A 47 2.58 -14.79 1.31
CA ASP A 47 3.73 -15.19 2.11
C ASP A 47 3.89 -14.22 3.31
N PRO A 48 3.37 -14.58 4.49
CA PRO A 48 3.40 -13.72 5.66
C PRO A 48 4.80 -13.61 6.28
N GLU A 49 5.63 -14.66 6.21
CA GLU A 49 6.98 -14.63 6.78
C GLU A 49 7.86 -13.63 6.03
N ARG A 50 7.84 -13.71 4.70
CA ARG A 50 8.54 -12.75 3.85
C ARG A 50 8.00 -11.35 4.04
N LEU A 51 6.69 -11.18 4.18
CA LEU A 51 6.08 -9.87 4.38
C LEU A 51 6.60 -9.21 5.66
N VAL A 52 6.58 -9.92 6.80
CA VAL A 52 7.02 -9.38 8.09
C VAL A 52 8.50 -9.03 8.08
N ALA A 53 9.32 -9.81 7.37
CA ALA A 53 10.76 -9.55 7.24
C ALA A 53 11.06 -8.34 6.35
N ALA A 54 10.26 -8.10 5.30
CA ALA A 54 10.54 -7.08 4.30
C ALA A 54 9.83 -5.74 4.53
N VAL A 55 8.61 -5.76 5.07
CA VAL A 55 7.73 -4.60 5.12
C VAL A 55 7.13 -4.45 6.52
N PRO A 56 7.44 -3.35 7.25
CA PRO A 56 6.93 -3.14 8.59
C PRO A 56 5.42 -2.79 8.62
N ASP A 57 4.94 -2.10 7.59
CA ASP A 57 3.55 -1.70 7.40
C ASP A 57 3.15 -1.93 5.94
N VAL A 58 2.39 -3.01 5.70
CA VAL A 58 1.98 -3.44 4.36
C VAL A 58 0.98 -2.48 3.72
N ASP A 59 0.10 -1.88 4.51
CA ASP A 59 -0.97 -1.03 4.00
C ASP A 59 -0.40 0.32 3.57
N ALA A 60 0.47 0.92 4.38
CA ALA A 60 1.19 2.13 4.01
C ALA A 60 2.16 1.92 2.83
N TRP A 61 2.75 0.73 2.71
CA TRP A 61 3.59 0.38 1.56
C TRP A 61 2.78 0.22 0.28
N LEU A 62 1.68 -0.53 0.32
CA LEU A 62 0.77 -0.70 -0.83
C LEU A 62 0.19 0.64 -1.29
N TYR A 63 -0.26 1.48 -0.35
CA TYR A 63 -0.80 2.80 -0.66
C TYR A 63 0.19 3.63 -1.50
N ARG A 64 1.46 3.69 -1.08
CA ARG A 64 2.51 4.43 -1.79
C ARG A 64 2.81 3.85 -3.16
N LEU A 65 2.91 2.53 -3.28
CA LEU A 65 3.14 1.88 -4.58
C LEU A 65 2.03 2.21 -5.58
N VAL A 66 0.78 2.12 -5.13
CA VAL A 66 -0.36 2.42 -6.00
C VAL A 66 -0.40 3.89 -6.37
N GLN A 67 -0.09 4.80 -5.44
CA GLN A 67 0.03 6.25 -5.70
C GLN A 67 1.10 6.58 -6.76
N PHE A 68 2.24 5.89 -6.75
CA PHE A 68 3.27 6.07 -7.78
C PHE A 68 2.81 5.51 -9.13
N ALA A 69 2.24 4.31 -9.14
CA ALA A 69 1.78 3.67 -10.36
C ALA A 69 0.68 4.48 -11.06
N ILE A 70 -0.30 5.01 -10.31
CA ILE A 70 -1.36 5.82 -10.91
C ILE A 70 -0.83 7.16 -11.44
N ARG A 71 0.09 7.80 -10.71
CA ARG A 71 0.71 9.05 -11.16
C ARG A 71 1.43 8.86 -12.49
N ASP A 72 2.21 7.79 -12.62
CA ASP A 72 2.91 7.46 -13.87
C ASP A 72 1.91 7.17 -15.01
N ALA A 73 0.91 6.34 -14.74
CA ALA A 73 -0.11 5.98 -15.71
C ALA A 73 -0.89 7.20 -16.23
N VAL A 74 -1.27 8.14 -15.35
CA VAL A 74 -2.02 9.35 -15.74
C VAL A 74 -1.14 10.40 -16.42
N ALA A 75 0.10 10.58 -15.95
CA ALA A 75 1.03 11.53 -16.57
C ALA A 75 1.34 11.18 -18.04
N SER A 76 1.29 9.90 -18.40
CA SER A 76 1.50 9.41 -19.76
C SER A 76 0.28 9.54 -20.70
N ARG A 77 -0.93 9.80 -20.16
CA ARG A 77 -2.19 9.83 -20.92
C ARG A 77 -2.52 11.25 -21.37
N THR A 78 -3.02 11.37 -22.60
CA THR A 78 -3.71 12.56 -23.14
C THR A 78 -5.22 12.35 -23.02
N LEU A 79 -5.96 13.42 -22.75
CA LEU A 79 -7.43 13.40 -22.66
C LEU A 79 -8.06 14.44 -23.58
#